data_AF-A0A921T0L5-F1
#
_entry.id   AF-A0A921T0L5-F1
#
_cell.length_a   1.000
_cell.length_b   1.000
_cell.length_c   1.000
_cell.angle_alpha   90.00
_cell.angle_beta   90.00
_cell.angle_gamma   90.00
#
_symmetry.space_group_name_H-M   'P 1'
#
loop_
_entity.id
_entity.type
_entity.pdbx_description
1 polymer ?
#
loop_
_entity_poly.entity_id
_entity_poly.type
_entity_poly.pdbx_seq_one_letter_code
_entity_poly.pdbx_strand_id
1 'polypeptide(L)'
;MIKIFELLKDIQVTNDFIKDVINNNGYNSIILDYYKRLEEEEHIDLTNKINSIDDCNSIWTLDKYELQKIKDFKKTNLCKDKFCNNCKKVKQASRLSQFVPQLKKLEEEFDLFHVTLTVPNVEGHDYNKLIKTIKTMFKSYRKLNHYLMDIESIKDISFKKYFYVGSIRSLEVTYKNDSYHPHLHCIFAMKKGLKLSKRFKNTYSYSKKNGTRSFSSFEILIQKIWRLTNEGKKVTKKSIDDLEIGYSCSVDKIEDEHYFEVFKYMTKSNSDDEEDFMSYDNFKVLYYSLKSVRQIQGYGILYNLKEKENYEEEVDYLYNKIIDELKEKELPIEVMEAPEDLLKQNDYLIISRKKVFSYLRQL
;
A
#
# COMPACT_ATOMS: atom_id res chain seq x y z
N MET A 1 -30.76 -2.27 23.55
CA MET A 1 -29.74 -2.95 24.39
C MET A 1 -29.08 -4.18 23.74
N ILE A 2 -29.80 -5.25 23.36
CA ILE A 2 -29.16 -6.47 22.79
C ILE A 2 -28.37 -6.20 21.51
N LYS A 3 -28.88 -5.35 20.60
CA LYS A 3 -28.22 -5.00 19.33
C LYS A 3 -26.87 -4.29 19.46
N ILE A 4 -26.61 -3.60 20.58
CA ILE A 4 -25.35 -2.84 20.74
C ILE A 4 -24.22 -3.68 21.31
N PHE A 5 -24.52 -4.63 22.20
CA PHE A 5 -23.50 -5.57 22.66
C PHE A 5 -22.99 -6.49 21.56
N GLU A 6 -23.84 -6.83 20.58
CA GLU A 6 -23.41 -7.53 19.37
C GLU A 6 -22.49 -6.64 18.53
N LEU A 7 -22.89 -5.39 18.27
CA LEU A 7 -22.09 -4.44 17.50
C LEU A 7 -20.74 -4.10 18.16
N LEU A 8 -20.68 -4.04 19.50
CA LEU A 8 -19.46 -3.78 20.26
C LEU A 8 -18.41 -4.89 20.05
N LYS A 9 -18.82 -6.15 19.85
CA LYS A 9 -17.90 -7.25 19.53
C LYS A 9 -17.30 -7.08 18.13
N ASP A 10 -18.10 -6.64 17.16
CA ASP A 10 -17.64 -6.43 15.79
C ASP A 10 -16.64 -5.28 15.66
N ILE A 11 -16.72 -4.30 16.58
CA ILE A 11 -15.82 -3.14 16.60
C ILE A 11 -14.69 -3.24 17.63
N GLN A 12 -14.52 -4.42 18.23
CA GLN A 12 -13.52 -4.69 19.24
C GLN A 12 -12.09 -4.63 18.67
N VAL A 13 -11.18 -4.05 19.45
CA VAL A 13 -9.73 -4.22 19.31
C VAL A 13 -9.33 -5.48 20.06
N THR A 14 -8.88 -6.49 19.33
CA THR A 14 -8.53 -7.80 19.90
C THR A 14 -7.17 -7.77 20.60
N ASN A 15 -6.98 -8.65 21.58
CA ASN A 15 -5.68 -8.81 22.24
C ASN A 15 -4.57 -9.17 21.25
N ASP A 16 -4.87 -9.94 20.20
CA ASP A 16 -3.89 -10.25 19.15
C ASP A 16 -3.46 -9.02 18.37
N PHE A 17 -4.37 -8.06 18.13
CA PHE A 17 -3.99 -6.77 17.53
C PHE A 17 -3.05 -5.98 18.44
N ILE A 18 -3.28 -5.99 19.76
CA ILE A 18 -2.43 -5.27 20.72
C ILE A 18 -1.05 -5.94 20.82
N LYS A 19 -0.98 -7.28 20.85
CA LYS A 19 0.29 -8.03 20.77
C LYS A 19 1.05 -7.70 19.48
N ASP A 20 0.36 -7.60 18.36
CA ASP A 20 0.93 -7.19 17.08
C ASP A 20 1.59 -5.81 17.15
N VAL A 21 0.96 -4.86 17.86
CA VAL A 21 1.51 -3.51 18.09
C VAL A 21 2.79 -3.57 18.93
N ILE A 22 2.78 -4.33 20.02
CA ILE A 22 3.94 -4.50 20.90
C ILE A 22 5.10 -5.17 20.15
N ASN A 23 4.82 -6.22 19.38
CA ASN A 23 5.83 -6.88 18.54
C ASN A 23 6.42 -5.91 17.51
N ASN A 24 5.61 -5.04 16.89
CA ASN A 24 6.09 -4.01 15.99
C ASN A 24 6.99 -2.98 16.70
N ASN A 25 6.71 -2.65 17.96
CA ASN A 25 7.59 -1.80 18.77
C ASN A 25 8.96 -2.47 18.96
N GLY A 26 8.95 -3.77 19.28
CA GLY A 26 10.16 -4.59 19.34
C GLY A 26 10.97 -4.54 18.04
N TYR A 27 10.34 -4.74 16.88
CA TYR A 27 11.03 -4.63 15.58
C TYR A 27 11.55 -3.22 15.25
N ASN A 28 10.93 -2.17 15.80
CA ASN A 28 11.40 -0.80 15.57
C ASN A 28 12.73 -0.53 16.27
N SER A 29 13.10 -1.29 17.31
CA SER A 29 14.41 -1.16 17.98
C SER A 29 15.58 -1.33 17.01
N ILE A 30 15.51 -2.31 16.11
CA ILE A 30 16.53 -2.53 15.07
C ILE A 30 16.61 -1.33 14.11
N ILE A 31 15.44 -0.76 13.74
CA ILE A 31 15.38 0.43 12.88
C ILE A 31 15.96 1.66 13.59
N LEU A 32 15.79 1.79 14.91
CA LEU A 32 16.38 2.87 15.69
C LEU A 32 17.91 2.79 15.68
N ASP A 33 18.47 1.59 15.86
CA ASP A 33 19.92 1.38 15.80
C ASP A 33 20.48 1.76 14.42
N TYR A 34 19.73 1.47 13.35
CA TYR A 34 20.11 1.91 12.00
C TYR A 34 20.04 3.42 11.82
N TYR A 35 19.04 4.09 12.39
CA TYR A 35 18.97 5.54 12.34
C TYR A 35 20.11 6.21 13.13
N LYS A 36 20.43 5.69 14.33
CA LYS A 36 21.57 6.17 15.14
C LYS A 36 22.89 5.99 14.40
N ARG A 37 23.12 4.80 13.84
CA ARG A 37 24.32 4.53 13.03
C ARG A 37 24.40 5.45 11.80
N LEU A 38 23.29 5.70 11.11
CA LEU A 38 23.25 6.60 9.96
C LEU A 38 23.53 8.05 10.37
N GLU A 39 23.02 8.48 11.52
CA GLU A 39 23.25 9.81 12.10
C GLU A 39 24.76 10.05 12.32
N GLU A 40 25.42 9.07 12.94
CA GLU A 40 26.86 9.09 13.21
C GLU A 40 27.70 9.04 11.93
N GLU A 41 27.40 8.10 11.01
CA GLU A 41 28.17 7.89 9.77
C GLU A 41 28.06 9.09 8.81
N GLU A 42 26.89 9.71 8.71
CA GLU A 42 26.63 10.76 7.72
C GLU A 42 26.71 12.18 8.31
N HIS A 43 26.93 12.30 9.62
CA HIS A 43 26.99 13.57 10.35
C HIS A 43 25.76 14.46 10.08
N ILE A 44 24.57 13.87 10.12
CA ILE A 44 23.28 14.55 9.95
C ILE A 44 22.52 14.54 11.28
N ASP A 45 21.58 15.48 11.49
CA ASP A 45 20.70 15.44 12.67
C ASP A 45 19.43 14.63 12.36
N LEU A 46 19.26 13.54 13.10
CA LEU A 46 18.11 12.64 13.06
C LEU A 46 17.44 12.49 14.44
N THR A 47 17.86 13.27 15.44
CA THR A 47 17.39 13.21 16.83
C THR A 47 15.87 13.13 16.94
N ASN A 48 15.17 14.08 16.29
CA ASN A 48 13.71 14.13 16.32
C ASN A 48 13.06 12.88 15.71
N LYS A 49 13.68 12.32 14.66
CA LYS A 49 13.18 11.11 13.99
C LYS A 49 13.41 9.88 14.86
N ILE A 50 14.59 9.76 15.47
CA ILE A 50 14.95 8.68 16.39
C ILE A 50 13.96 8.67 17.55
N ASN A 51 13.80 9.80 18.25
CA ASN A 51 12.86 9.92 19.37
C ASN A 51 11.41 9.61 18.95
N SER A 52 10.98 10.11 17.79
CA SER A 52 9.63 9.84 17.29
C SER A 52 9.38 8.35 17.03
N ILE A 53 10.38 7.62 16.50
CA ILE A 53 10.26 6.18 16.22
C ILE A 53 10.27 5.38 17.53
N ASP A 54 11.10 5.78 18.49
CA ASP A 54 11.22 5.14 19.81
C ASP A 54 9.89 5.20 20.57
N ASP A 55 9.25 6.37 20.55
CA ASP A 55 7.94 6.56 21.16
C ASP A 55 6.79 6.05 20.27
N CYS A 56 7.02 5.53 19.07
CA CYS A 56 5.91 5.27 18.14
C CYS A 56 4.94 4.19 18.67
N ASN A 57 3.67 4.55 18.81
CA ASN A 57 2.59 3.69 19.27
C ASN A 57 2.79 3.17 20.71
N SER A 58 3.53 3.92 21.53
CA SER A 58 3.81 3.59 22.94
C SER A 58 2.67 4.02 23.88
N ILE A 59 1.84 5.00 23.47
CA ILE A 59 0.76 5.53 24.30
C ILE A 59 -0.54 5.64 23.51
N TRP A 60 -1.63 5.14 24.09
CA TRP A 60 -2.98 5.22 23.56
C TRP A 60 -3.81 6.16 24.42
N THR A 61 -4.44 7.16 23.79
CA THR A 61 -5.45 8.00 24.43
C THR A 61 -6.81 7.33 24.29
N LEU A 62 -7.48 7.09 25.42
CA LEU A 62 -8.71 6.31 25.52
C LEU A 62 -9.74 7.06 26.36
N ASP A 63 -11.01 7.00 25.96
CA ASP A 63 -12.13 7.36 26.80
C ASP A 63 -12.56 6.11 27.60
N LYS A 64 -12.35 6.13 28.92
CA LYS A 64 -12.61 5.00 29.81
C LYS A 64 -13.99 5.12 30.48
N TYR A 65 -14.82 4.10 30.25
CA TYR A 65 -16.14 3.89 30.84
C TYR A 65 -15.99 2.78 31.90
N GLU A 66 -15.89 3.15 33.17
CA GLU A 66 -15.54 2.24 34.28
C GLU A 66 -16.70 1.28 34.62
N LEU A 67 -17.93 1.79 34.71
CA LEU A 67 -19.11 1.00 35.06
C LEU A 67 -19.43 -0.02 33.96
N GLN A 68 -19.22 0.36 32.70
CA GLN A 68 -19.48 -0.50 31.55
C GLN A 68 -18.27 -1.35 31.16
N LYS A 69 -17.10 -1.10 31.74
CA LYS A 69 -15.82 -1.75 31.41
C LYS A 69 -15.50 -1.66 29.92
N ILE A 70 -15.64 -0.45 29.37
CA ILE A 70 -15.34 -0.15 27.96
C ILE A 70 -14.25 0.92 27.87
N LYS A 71 -13.35 0.77 26.90
CA LYS A 71 -12.39 1.82 26.52
C LYS A 71 -12.55 2.15 25.04
N ASP A 72 -12.90 3.39 24.74
CA ASP A 72 -12.97 3.92 23.37
C ASP A 72 -11.59 4.47 22.95
N PHE A 73 -10.96 3.81 21.98
CA PHE A 73 -9.70 4.27 21.41
C PHE A 73 -9.87 5.54 20.58
N LYS A 74 -9.24 6.63 21.03
CA LYS A 74 -9.29 7.92 20.33
C LYS A 74 -8.12 8.07 19.36
N LYS A 75 -6.90 7.91 19.86
CA LYS A 75 -5.66 8.15 19.10
C LYS A 75 -4.46 7.48 19.75
N THR A 76 -3.38 7.44 18.98
CA THR A 76 -2.04 7.07 19.45
C THR A 76 -1.01 7.97 18.78
N ASN A 77 0.19 8.04 19.36
CA ASN A 77 1.34 8.73 18.80
C ASN A 77 1.96 7.90 17.65
N LEU A 78 2.14 8.50 16.48
CA LEU A 78 2.71 7.83 15.31
C LEU A 78 3.87 8.64 14.73
N CYS A 79 5.02 8.00 14.51
CA CYS A 79 6.21 8.64 13.95
C CYS A 79 6.09 8.98 12.45
N LYS A 80 5.15 8.34 11.76
CA LYS A 80 4.89 8.45 10.31
C LYS A 80 6.09 8.06 9.44
N ASP A 81 7.09 7.41 10.01
CA ASP A 81 8.25 6.93 9.27
C ASP A 81 7.86 5.71 8.41
N LYS A 82 8.50 5.59 7.23
CA LYS A 82 8.21 4.52 6.28
C LYS A 82 8.83 3.18 6.67
N PHE A 83 9.82 3.17 7.56
CA PHE A 83 10.47 1.95 8.06
C PHE A 83 9.83 1.43 9.34
N CYS A 84 9.11 2.27 10.08
CA CYS A 84 8.38 1.87 11.28
C CYS A 84 7.26 0.86 10.95
N ASN A 85 7.27 -0.28 11.64
CA ASN A 85 6.34 -1.38 11.39
C ASN A 85 4.89 -1.03 11.75
N ASN A 86 4.66 -0.22 12.78
CA ASN A 86 3.34 0.31 13.11
C ASN A 86 2.82 1.26 12.03
N CYS A 87 3.63 2.25 11.65
CA CYS A 87 3.22 3.27 10.70
C CYS A 87 2.98 2.70 9.30
N LYS A 88 3.70 1.65 8.88
CA LYS A 88 3.42 0.92 7.63
C LYS A 88 1.99 0.36 7.60
N LYS A 89 1.57 -0.34 8.67
CA LYS A 89 0.21 -0.92 8.79
C LYS A 89 -0.86 0.17 8.81
N VAL A 90 -0.67 1.22 9.62
CA VAL A 90 -1.62 2.34 9.71
C VAL A 90 -1.77 3.05 8.36
N LYS A 91 -0.66 3.28 7.64
CA LYS A 91 -0.67 3.95 6.34
C LYS A 91 -1.37 3.12 5.27
N GLN A 92 -1.17 1.80 5.25
CA GLN A 92 -1.89 0.90 4.34
C GLN A 92 -3.40 0.94 4.63
N ALA A 93 -3.81 0.81 5.89
CA ALA A 93 -5.21 0.87 6.28
C ALA A 93 -5.87 2.20 5.86
N SER A 94 -5.21 3.33 6.11
CA SER A 94 -5.67 4.66 5.71
C SER A 94 -5.84 4.80 4.18
N ARG A 95 -4.94 4.20 3.39
CA ARG A 95 -5.08 4.19 1.93
C ARG A 95 -6.24 3.33 1.47
N LEU A 96 -6.40 2.15 2.05
CA LEU A 96 -7.52 1.27 1.72
C LEU A 96 -8.86 1.97 2.00
N SER A 97 -9.01 2.60 3.16
CA SER A 97 -10.23 3.34 3.49
C SER A 97 -10.48 4.52 2.54
N GLN A 98 -9.42 5.21 2.12
CA GLN A 98 -9.53 6.35 1.20
C GLN A 98 -9.88 5.95 -0.23
N PHE A 99 -9.17 4.96 -0.79
CA PHE A 99 -9.21 4.66 -2.23
C PHE A 99 -10.23 3.59 -2.61
N VAL A 100 -10.40 2.54 -1.80
CA VAL A 100 -11.23 1.37 -2.18
C VAL A 100 -12.70 1.75 -2.42
N PRO A 101 -13.37 2.56 -1.58
CA PRO A 101 -14.76 2.93 -1.83
C PRO A 101 -14.96 3.64 -3.18
N GLN A 102 -13.99 4.47 -3.58
CA GLN A 102 -14.04 5.19 -4.86
C GLN A 102 -13.82 4.26 -6.05
N LEU A 103 -12.91 3.30 -5.89
CA LEU A 103 -12.63 2.29 -6.91
C LEU A 103 -13.81 1.34 -7.10
N LYS A 104 -14.48 0.93 -6.00
CA LYS A 104 -15.69 0.10 -6.08
C LYS A 104 -16.83 0.79 -6.82
N LYS A 105 -17.05 2.10 -6.59
CA LYS A 105 -18.00 2.88 -7.41
C LYS A 105 -17.61 2.90 -8.88
N LEU A 106 -16.31 3.01 -9.18
CA LEU A 106 -15.83 2.99 -10.56
C LEU A 106 -16.02 1.63 -11.25
N GLU A 107 -16.08 0.54 -10.49
CA GLU A 107 -16.41 -0.79 -11.03
C GLU A 107 -17.84 -0.86 -11.61
N GLU A 108 -18.73 0.08 -11.31
CA GLU A 108 -20.08 0.12 -11.93
C GLU A 108 -19.99 0.43 -13.43
N GLU A 109 -19.07 1.31 -13.83
CA GLU A 109 -18.90 1.79 -15.21
C GLU A 109 -17.75 1.09 -15.95
N PHE A 110 -16.72 0.62 -15.22
CA PHE A 110 -15.49 0.06 -15.79
C PHE A 110 -15.17 -1.31 -15.23
N ASP A 111 -14.35 -2.08 -15.94
CA ASP A 111 -13.63 -3.18 -15.31
C ASP A 111 -12.26 -2.67 -14.85
N LEU A 112 -11.94 -2.97 -13.59
CA LEU A 112 -10.66 -2.65 -12.99
C LEU A 112 -9.71 -3.85 -13.12
N PHE A 113 -8.46 -3.56 -13.44
CA PHE A 113 -7.42 -4.57 -13.60
C PHE A 113 -6.23 -4.24 -12.72
N HIS A 114 -5.77 -5.21 -11.95
CA HIS A 114 -4.47 -5.16 -11.32
C HIS A 114 -3.39 -5.38 -12.37
N VAL A 115 -2.41 -4.48 -12.39
CA VAL A 115 -1.30 -4.52 -13.32
C VAL A 115 0.01 -4.43 -12.55
N THR A 116 0.88 -5.42 -12.71
CA THR A 116 2.23 -5.36 -12.15
C THR A 116 3.21 -5.04 -13.26
N LEU A 117 4.06 -4.03 -13.08
CA LEU A 117 5.12 -3.65 -14.02
C LEU A 117 6.48 -3.74 -13.33
N THR A 118 7.38 -4.56 -13.86
CA THR A 118 8.73 -4.72 -13.27
C THR A 118 9.82 -4.24 -14.22
N VAL A 119 11.00 -4.00 -13.67
CA VAL A 119 12.24 -3.76 -14.42
C VAL A 119 13.32 -4.73 -13.91
N PRO A 120 14.45 -4.89 -14.62
CA PRO A 120 15.57 -5.66 -14.09
C PRO A 120 16.00 -5.16 -12.72
N ASN A 121 16.47 -6.09 -11.89
CA ASN A 121 16.94 -5.78 -10.56
C ASN A 121 18.09 -4.75 -10.60
N VAL A 122 18.14 -3.94 -9.56
CA VAL A 122 19.27 -3.07 -9.28
C VAL A 122 20.19 -3.85 -8.35
N GLU A 123 21.29 -4.36 -8.90
CA GLU A 123 22.31 -5.06 -8.11
C GLU A 123 23.26 -4.08 -7.40
N GLY A 124 23.74 -4.53 -6.24
CA GLY A 124 24.67 -3.83 -5.36
C GLY A 124 23.98 -2.80 -4.48
N HIS A 125 24.63 -2.44 -3.36
CA HIS A 125 24.17 -1.40 -2.44
C HIS A 125 24.30 0.05 -3.03
N ASP A 126 23.83 0.27 -4.26
CA ASP A 126 23.90 1.53 -4.99
C ASP A 126 22.53 2.24 -5.00
N TYR A 127 22.34 3.13 -4.03
CA TYR A 127 21.13 3.94 -3.94
C TYR A 127 20.96 4.91 -5.12
N ASN A 128 22.03 5.40 -5.75
CA ASN A 128 21.94 6.33 -6.87
C ASN A 128 21.36 5.65 -8.11
N LYS A 129 21.80 4.42 -8.38
CA LYS A 129 21.24 3.59 -9.45
C LYS A 129 19.77 3.28 -9.17
N LEU A 130 19.40 2.94 -7.94
CA LEU A 130 17.99 2.70 -7.58
C LEU A 130 17.13 3.95 -7.73
N ILE A 131 17.61 5.14 -7.31
CA ILE A 131 16.93 6.43 -7.54
C ILE A 131 16.69 6.66 -9.03
N LYS A 132 17.73 6.47 -9.85
CA LYS A 132 17.63 6.67 -11.30
C LYS A 132 16.61 5.71 -11.92
N THR A 133 16.63 4.44 -11.53
CA THR A 133 15.68 3.42 -11.98
C THR A 133 14.24 3.81 -11.64
N ILE A 134 13.95 4.18 -10.39
CA ILE A 134 12.61 4.60 -9.95
C ILE A 134 12.12 5.83 -10.72
N LYS A 135 12.99 6.84 -10.90
CA LYS A 135 12.67 8.05 -11.67
C LYS A 135 12.34 7.71 -13.12
N THR A 136 13.11 6.82 -13.74
CA THR A 136 12.86 6.35 -15.11
C THR A 136 11.54 5.59 -15.18
N MET A 137 11.26 4.67 -14.26
CA MET A 137 9.98 3.96 -14.19
C MET A 137 8.79 4.94 -14.12
N PHE A 138 8.87 5.99 -13.30
CA PHE A 138 7.77 6.96 -13.21
C PHE A 138 7.57 7.76 -14.50
N LYS A 139 8.66 8.12 -15.20
CA LYS A 139 8.58 8.78 -16.51
C LYS A 139 7.98 7.84 -17.56
N SER A 140 8.47 6.60 -17.61
CA SER A 140 7.96 5.53 -18.47
C SER A 140 6.48 5.26 -18.21
N TYR A 141 6.05 5.28 -16.94
CA TYR A 141 4.67 4.98 -16.57
C TYR A 141 3.73 6.10 -17.02
N ARG A 142 4.15 7.36 -16.85
CA ARG A 142 3.43 8.51 -17.42
C ARG A 142 3.33 8.38 -18.95
N LYS A 143 4.41 8.01 -19.63
CA LYS A 143 4.43 7.81 -21.08
C LYS A 143 3.46 6.71 -21.51
N LEU A 144 3.45 5.58 -20.80
CA LEU A 144 2.52 4.49 -21.02
C LEU A 144 1.06 4.95 -20.88
N ASN A 145 0.74 5.72 -19.83
CA ASN A 145 -0.60 6.30 -19.66
C ASN A 145 -0.99 7.20 -20.84
N HIS A 146 -0.07 8.05 -21.33
CA HIS A 146 -0.34 8.90 -22.49
C HIS A 146 -0.66 8.09 -23.75
N TYR A 147 0.02 6.97 -23.99
CA TYR A 147 -0.30 6.08 -25.11
C TYR A 147 -1.67 5.42 -24.94
N LEU A 148 -1.97 4.90 -23.74
CA LEU A 148 -3.24 4.22 -23.47
C LEU A 148 -4.45 5.17 -23.54
N MET A 149 -4.26 6.43 -23.15
CA MET A 149 -5.27 7.49 -23.20
C MET A 149 -5.37 8.18 -24.58
N ASP A 150 -4.59 7.76 -25.57
CA ASP A 150 -4.54 8.38 -26.92
C ASP A 150 -4.13 9.88 -26.89
N ILE A 151 -3.43 10.32 -25.83
CA ILE A 151 -2.80 11.65 -25.75
C ILE A 151 -1.58 11.70 -26.67
N GLU A 152 -0.87 10.57 -26.74
CA GLU A 152 0.21 10.35 -27.68
C GLU A 152 -0.08 9.11 -28.52
N SER A 153 0.14 9.18 -29.82
CA SER A 153 -0.12 8.08 -30.74
C SER A 153 1.16 7.31 -31.07
N ILE A 154 1.05 5.98 -31.16
CA ILE A 154 2.03 5.16 -31.86
C ILE A 154 1.44 4.86 -33.23
N LYS A 155 2.09 5.33 -34.30
CA LYS A 155 1.61 5.09 -35.67
C LYS A 155 1.33 3.60 -35.88
N ASP A 156 0.17 3.29 -36.45
CA ASP A 156 -0.30 1.94 -36.78
C ASP A 156 -0.63 1.03 -35.57
N ILE A 157 -0.74 1.60 -34.35
CA ILE A 157 -1.22 0.90 -33.15
C ILE A 157 -2.33 1.73 -32.50
N SER A 158 -3.48 1.11 -32.25
CA SER A 158 -4.62 1.76 -31.58
C SER A 158 -4.94 1.10 -30.24
N PHE A 159 -5.12 1.93 -29.20
CA PHE A 159 -5.55 1.50 -27.86
C PHE A 159 -7.05 1.68 -27.61
N LYS A 160 -7.80 2.27 -28.55
CA LYS A 160 -9.22 2.62 -28.38
C LYS A 160 -10.09 1.44 -27.98
N LYS A 161 -9.77 0.23 -28.44
CA LYS A 161 -10.51 -1.00 -28.10
C LYS A 161 -10.50 -1.35 -26.61
N TYR A 162 -9.53 -0.86 -25.85
CA TYR A 162 -9.43 -1.09 -24.40
C TYR A 162 -10.21 -0.07 -23.57
N PHE A 163 -10.63 1.06 -24.17
CA PHE A 163 -11.33 2.16 -23.50
C PHE A 163 -10.71 2.51 -22.13
N TYR A 164 -9.39 2.75 -22.16
CA TYR A 164 -8.63 3.08 -20.97
C TYR A 164 -8.89 4.53 -20.55
N VAL A 165 -9.30 4.74 -19.31
CA VAL A 165 -9.69 6.07 -18.80
C VAL A 165 -8.80 6.60 -17.68
N GLY A 166 -7.91 5.76 -17.14
CA GLY A 166 -6.97 6.17 -16.12
C GLY A 166 -6.36 5.00 -15.36
N SER A 167 -5.45 5.35 -14.45
CA SER A 167 -4.87 4.38 -13.52
C SER A 167 -4.43 4.99 -12.19
N ILE A 168 -4.20 4.13 -11.21
CA ILE A 168 -3.38 4.42 -10.04
C ILE A 168 -2.12 3.55 -10.14
N ARG A 169 -0.95 4.11 -9.82
CA ARG A 169 0.26 3.32 -9.53
C ARG A 169 0.61 3.40 -8.06
N SER A 170 1.29 2.37 -7.57
CA SER A 170 1.96 2.30 -6.28
C SER A 170 3.33 1.65 -6.47
N LEU A 171 4.39 2.31 -5.98
CA LEU A 171 5.74 1.74 -5.98
C LEU A 171 5.93 0.78 -4.81
N GLU A 172 6.47 -0.39 -5.09
CA GLU A 172 7.07 -1.31 -4.11
C GLU A 172 8.52 -1.61 -4.54
N VAL A 173 9.42 -1.71 -3.58
CA VAL A 173 10.80 -2.17 -3.75
C VAL A 173 11.01 -3.30 -2.76
N THR A 174 11.05 -4.52 -3.28
CA THR A 174 11.52 -5.68 -2.53
C THR A 174 13.00 -5.88 -2.77
N TYR A 175 13.64 -6.70 -1.94
CA TYR A 175 15.06 -6.98 -2.06
C TYR A 175 15.36 -8.39 -1.56
N LYS A 176 16.48 -8.93 -2.06
CA LYS A 176 17.10 -10.16 -1.59
C LYS A 176 18.61 -9.97 -1.67
N ASN A 177 19.31 -10.15 -0.55
CA ASN A 177 20.72 -9.78 -0.43
C ASN A 177 20.94 -8.31 -0.83
N ASP A 178 21.83 -8.04 -1.78
CA ASP A 178 22.14 -6.73 -2.37
C ASP A 178 21.40 -6.48 -3.70
N SER A 179 20.37 -7.27 -4.00
CA SER A 179 19.57 -7.18 -5.23
C SER A 179 18.21 -6.56 -4.94
N TYR A 180 17.93 -5.39 -5.52
CA TYR A 180 16.68 -4.65 -5.32
C TYR A 180 15.74 -4.78 -6.53
N HIS A 181 14.49 -5.12 -6.27
CA HIS A 181 13.44 -5.31 -7.28
C HIS A 181 12.35 -4.22 -7.20
N PRO A 182 12.57 -3.05 -7.82
CA PRO A 182 11.53 -2.03 -7.92
C PRO A 182 10.45 -2.46 -8.91
N HIS A 183 9.20 -2.42 -8.48
CA HIS A 183 8.04 -2.74 -9.31
C HIS A 183 6.85 -1.83 -8.98
N LEU A 184 5.94 -1.70 -9.93
CA LEU A 184 4.71 -0.96 -9.77
C LEU A 184 3.54 -1.92 -9.69
N HIS A 185 2.75 -1.79 -8.62
CA HIS A 185 1.38 -2.31 -8.58
C HIS A 185 0.43 -1.21 -9.01
N CYS A 186 -0.41 -1.49 -9.99
CA CYS A 186 -1.28 -0.51 -10.60
C CYS A 186 -2.72 -1.03 -10.69
N ILE A 187 -3.67 -0.09 -10.73
CA ILE A 187 -5.07 -0.35 -11.05
C ILE A 187 -5.39 0.39 -12.34
N PHE A 188 -5.75 -0.34 -13.39
CA PHE A 188 -6.18 0.22 -14.67
C PHE A 188 -7.69 0.18 -14.76
N ALA A 189 -8.32 1.31 -15.10
CA ALA A 189 -9.74 1.38 -15.41
C ALA A 189 -9.94 1.28 -16.93
N MET A 190 -10.59 0.21 -17.38
CA MET A 190 -10.76 -0.14 -18.79
C MET A 190 -12.21 -0.53 -19.10
N LYS A 191 -12.49 -0.73 -20.39
CA LYS A 191 -13.81 -1.08 -20.91
C LYS A 191 -14.50 -2.17 -20.08
N LYS A 192 -15.75 -1.92 -19.67
CA LYS A 192 -16.59 -2.93 -19.02
C LYS A 192 -16.75 -4.16 -19.91
N GLY A 193 -16.60 -5.35 -19.33
CA GLY A 193 -16.71 -6.63 -20.03
C GLY A 193 -15.52 -6.96 -20.93
N LEU A 194 -14.38 -6.25 -20.79
CA LEU A 194 -13.18 -6.52 -21.55
C LEU A 194 -12.61 -7.90 -21.21
N LYS A 195 -12.48 -8.77 -22.21
CA LYS A 195 -11.87 -10.10 -22.07
C LYS A 195 -10.46 -10.12 -22.64
N LEU A 196 -9.47 -10.33 -21.79
CA LEU A 196 -8.07 -10.49 -22.18
C LEU A 196 -7.72 -11.98 -22.26
N SER A 197 -7.85 -12.57 -23.45
CA SER A 197 -7.53 -13.99 -23.66
C SER A 197 -6.03 -14.27 -23.51
N LYS A 198 -5.66 -15.03 -22.48
CA LYS A 198 -4.26 -15.39 -22.17
C LYS A 198 -3.84 -16.63 -22.94
N ARG A 199 -2.96 -16.46 -23.94
CA ARG A 199 -2.55 -17.54 -24.88
C ARG A 199 -1.05 -17.55 -25.20
N PHE A 200 -0.35 -16.46 -24.93
CA PHE A 200 1.07 -16.33 -25.25
C PHE A 200 1.93 -16.79 -24.08
N LYS A 201 3.03 -17.47 -24.36
CA LYS A 201 4.04 -17.82 -23.35
C LYS A 201 5.36 -17.14 -23.68
N ASN A 202 6.11 -16.73 -22.67
CA ASN A 202 7.48 -16.21 -22.81
C ASN A 202 8.30 -16.53 -21.56
N THR A 203 9.48 -15.92 -21.40
CA THR A 203 10.38 -16.20 -20.25
C THR A 203 9.71 -15.99 -18.89
N TYR A 204 8.73 -15.08 -18.81
CA TYR A 204 8.00 -14.76 -17.57
C TYR A 204 6.83 -15.72 -17.31
N SER A 205 6.60 -16.70 -18.18
CA SER A 205 5.54 -17.69 -18.03
C SER A 205 5.82 -18.74 -16.96
N TYR A 206 7.06 -18.94 -16.55
CA TYR A 206 7.45 -20.05 -15.70
C TYR A 206 7.97 -19.52 -14.35
N SER A 207 7.24 -19.81 -13.28
CA SER A 207 7.66 -19.54 -11.91
C SER A 207 7.72 -20.83 -11.11
N LYS A 208 8.81 -21.06 -10.38
CA LYS A 208 8.91 -22.19 -9.44
C LYS A 208 7.85 -22.11 -8.34
N LYS A 209 7.45 -20.90 -7.95
CA LYS A 209 6.51 -20.63 -6.84
C LYS A 209 5.05 -20.59 -7.31
N ASN A 210 4.79 -20.01 -8.49
CA ASN A 210 3.45 -19.69 -8.97
C ASN A 210 3.00 -20.52 -10.18
N GLY A 211 3.77 -21.55 -10.55
CA GLY A 211 3.47 -22.42 -11.69
C GLY A 211 3.63 -21.74 -13.04
N THR A 212 2.78 -22.11 -14.00
CA THR A 212 2.84 -21.61 -15.39
C THR A 212 1.73 -20.62 -15.69
N ARG A 213 2.06 -19.43 -16.20
CA ARG A 213 1.09 -18.43 -16.68
C ARG A 213 1.22 -18.17 -18.19
N SER A 214 0.09 -17.85 -18.82
CA SER A 214 0.06 -17.30 -20.17
C SER A 214 -0.30 -15.82 -20.12
N PHE A 215 0.00 -15.09 -21.19
CA PHE A 215 -0.23 -13.67 -21.35
C PHE A 215 -1.19 -13.42 -22.50
N SER A 216 -1.94 -12.32 -22.42
CA SER A 216 -2.75 -11.78 -23.49
C SER A 216 -1.91 -10.97 -24.47
N SER A 217 -2.45 -10.69 -25.67
CA SER A 217 -1.78 -9.78 -26.62
C SER A 217 -1.61 -8.37 -26.05
N PHE A 218 -2.49 -7.96 -25.13
CA PHE A 218 -2.37 -6.68 -24.44
C PHE A 218 -1.16 -6.68 -23.50
N GLU A 219 -1.02 -7.71 -22.66
CA GLU A 219 0.15 -7.88 -21.79
C GLU A 219 1.44 -7.86 -22.62
N ILE A 220 1.55 -8.65 -23.70
CA ILE A 220 2.74 -8.66 -24.57
C ILE A 220 3.07 -7.26 -25.13
N LEU A 221 2.04 -6.51 -25.56
CA LEU A 221 2.24 -5.14 -26.04
C LEU A 221 2.75 -4.22 -24.92
N ILE A 222 2.18 -4.30 -23.71
CA ILE A 222 2.63 -3.52 -22.56
C ILE A 222 4.06 -3.88 -22.16
N GLN A 223 4.41 -5.17 -22.12
CA GLN A 223 5.77 -5.64 -21.81
C GLN A 223 6.81 -4.95 -22.70
N LYS A 224 6.53 -4.91 -24.02
CA LYS A 224 7.43 -4.32 -25.02
C LYS A 224 7.51 -2.80 -24.90
N ILE A 225 6.37 -2.11 -24.80
CA ILE A 225 6.33 -0.65 -24.61
C ILE A 225 7.08 -0.26 -23.32
N TRP A 226 6.81 -0.99 -22.24
CA TRP A 226 7.41 -0.76 -20.94
C TRP A 226 8.94 -0.83 -21.00
N ARG A 227 9.48 -1.88 -21.62
CA ARG A 227 10.93 -2.00 -21.85
C ARG A 227 11.48 -0.85 -22.68
N LEU A 228 10.88 -0.55 -23.84
CA LEU A 228 11.35 0.51 -24.73
C LEU A 228 11.39 1.87 -24.02
N THR A 229 10.35 2.21 -23.26
CA THR A 229 10.29 3.48 -22.52
C THR A 229 11.35 3.57 -21.42
N ASN A 230 11.60 2.47 -20.69
CA ASN A 230 12.61 2.44 -19.62
C ASN A 230 14.04 2.46 -20.16
N GLU A 231 14.28 1.90 -21.35
CA GLU A 231 15.56 1.99 -22.05
C GLU A 231 15.74 3.32 -22.81
N GLY A 232 14.76 4.24 -22.75
CA GLY A 232 14.82 5.52 -23.46
C GLY A 232 14.72 5.40 -24.99
N LYS A 233 14.26 4.25 -25.51
CA LYS A 233 14.11 3.99 -26.94
C LYS A 233 12.77 4.53 -27.44
N LYS A 234 12.76 5.00 -28.69
CA LYS A 234 11.54 5.48 -29.35
C LYS A 234 10.56 4.33 -29.53
N VAL A 235 9.32 4.52 -29.06
CA VAL A 235 8.23 3.55 -29.23
C VAL A 235 7.58 3.78 -30.59
N THR A 236 7.76 2.83 -31.49
CA THR A 236 7.15 2.77 -32.84
C THR A 236 6.64 1.37 -33.08
N LYS A 237 5.71 1.16 -34.02
CA LYS A 237 5.29 -0.19 -34.40
C LYS A 237 6.48 -1.08 -34.76
N LYS A 238 7.43 -0.56 -35.56
CA LYS A 238 8.65 -1.27 -35.92
C LYS A 238 9.48 -1.69 -34.69
N SER A 239 9.75 -0.77 -33.77
CA SER A 239 10.55 -1.11 -32.57
C SER A 239 9.84 -2.06 -31.61
N ILE A 240 8.51 -2.11 -31.61
CA ILE A 240 7.72 -3.12 -30.89
C ILE A 240 7.81 -4.48 -31.59
N ASP A 241 7.63 -4.50 -32.91
CA ASP A 241 7.65 -5.73 -33.71
C ASP A 241 9.05 -6.39 -33.68
N ASP A 242 10.12 -5.58 -33.81
CA ASP A 242 11.52 -6.02 -33.78
C ASP A 242 11.97 -6.49 -32.39
N LEU A 243 11.28 -6.08 -31.31
CA LEU A 243 11.64 -6.47 -29.95
C LEU A 243 11.06 -7.85 -29.63
N GLU A 244 11.91 -8.85 -29.46
CA GLU A 244 11.47 -10.22 -29.12
C GLU A 244 10.77 -10.28 -27.76
N ILE A 245 11.41 -9.72 -26.73
CA ILE A 245 10.92 -9.78 -25.34
C ILE A 245 10.87 -8.40 -24.68
N GLY A 246 9.76 -8.10 -24.02
CA GLY A 246 9.61 -6.93 -23.17
C GLY A 246 10.10 -7.16 -21.73
N TYR A 247 9.79 -6.23 -20.83
CA TYR A 247 9.92 -6.43 -19.38
C TYR A 247 8.65 -7.02 -18.81
N SER A 248 8.71 -7.71 -17.67
CA SER A 248 7.55 -8.42 -17.12
C SER A 248 6.38 -7.47 -16.84
N CYS A 249 5.21 -7.90 -17.29
CA CYS A 249 3.93 -7.27 -17.02
C CYS A 249 2.85 -8.34 -16.90
N SER A 250 2.06 -8.23 -15.85
CA SER A 250 0.83 -8.99 -15.64
C SER A 250 -0.37 -8.04 -15.70
N VAL A 251 -1.47 -8.51 -16.27
CA VAL A 251 -2.77 -7.84 -16.22
C VAL A 251 -3.81 -8.86 -15.81
N ASP A 252 -4.40 -8.66 -14.64
CA ASP A 252 -5.35 -9.56 -14.00
C ASP A 252 -6.57 -8.73 -13.57
N LYS A 253 -7.78 -9.31 -13.65
CA LYS A 253 -8.98 -8.58 -13.22
C LYS A 253 -8.88 -8.38 -11.70
N ILE A 254 -9.28 -7.20 -11.21
CA ILE A 254 -9.15 -6.90 -9.78
C ILE A 254 -10.08 -7.81 -8.96
N GLU A 255 -9.59 -8.17 -7.78
CA GLU A 255 -10.29 -8.92 -6.74
C GLU A 255 -9.93 -8.25 -5.41
N ASP A 256 -10.59 -8.60 -4.31
CA ASP A 256 -10.44 -7.86 -3.07
C ASP A 256 -9.01 -7.88 -2.51
N GLU A 257 -8.29 -8.99 -2.70
CA GLU A 257 -6.89 -9.17 -2.30
C GLU A 257 -5.94 -8.22 -3.05
N HIS A 258 -6.23 -7.94 -4.33
CA HIS A 258 -5.40 -7.07 -5.17
C HIS A 258 -5.38 -5.61 -4.67
N TYR A 259 -6.43 -5.15 -3.98
CA TYR A 259 -6.41 -3.82 -3.34
C TYR A 259 -5.35 -3.75 -2.26
N PHE A 260 -5.19 -4.82 -1.46
CA PHE A 260 -4.17 -4.86 -0.41
C PHE A 260 -2.76 -4.81 -0.99
N GLU A 261 -2.53 -5.46 -2.12
CA GLU A 261 -1.24 -5.41 -2.83
C GLU A 261 -0.93 -4.00 -3.36
N VAL A 262 -1.88 -3.36 -4.05
CA VAL A 262 -1.67 -2.01 -4.61
C VAL A 262 -1.39 -1.00 -3.51
N PHE A 263 -2.10 -1.08 -2.37
CA PHE A 263 -1.99 -0.08 -1.31
C PHE A 263 -0.96 -0.43 -0.22
N LYS A 264 -0.15 -1.47 -0.44
CA LYS A 264 0.92 -1.92 0.45
C LYS A 264 2.00 -0.85 0.69
N TYR A 265 2.90 -1.15 1.61
CA TYR A 265 4.07 -0.33 1.92
C TYR A 265 5.12 -0.35 0.80
N MET A 266 5.98 0.68 0.77
CA MET A 266 7.02 0.80 -0.27
C MET A 266 8.10 -0.27 -0.16
N THR A 267 8.34 -0.80 1.04
CA THR A 267 9.36 -1.82 1.29
C THR A 267 9.04 -2.59 2.57
N LYS A 268 9.39 -3.88 2.56
CA LYS A 268 9.23 -4.81 3.68
C LYS A 268 10.38 -4.62 4.68
N SER A 269 10.14 -4.94 5.94
CA SER A 269 11.23 -5.00 6.94
C SER A 269 12.03 -6.31 6.84
N ASN A 270 11.47 -7.34 6.20
CA ASN A 270 12.13 -8.63 5.95
C ASN A 270 12.29 -8.84 4.44
N SER A 271 13.24 -9.65 4.01
CA SER A 271 13.39 -9.99 2.59
C SER A 271 12.23 -10.89 2.10
N ASP A 272 12.10 -11.10 0.79
CA ASP A 272 11.01 -11.93 0.24
C ASP A 272 11.16 -13.43 0.54
N ASP A 273 12.35 -13.88 0.98
CA ASP A 273 12.70 -15.29 1.16
C ASP A 273 13.41 -15.62 2.51
N GLU A 274 13.71 -14.65 3.38
CA GLU A 274 14.41 -14.90 4.66
C GLU A 274 13.58 -14.43 5.87
N GLU A 275 13.68 -15.20 6.97
CA GLU A 275 13.18 -14.79 8.30
C GLU A 275 13.97 -13.61 8.87
N ASP A 276 15.12 -13.30 8.28
CA ASP A 276 16.03 -12.27 8.76
C ASP A 276 15.51 -10.85 8.46
N PHE A 277 15.72 -9.99 9.46
CA PHE A 277 15.40 -8.57 9.38
C PHE A 277 16.35 -7.86 8.42
N MET A 278 15.87 -6.79 7.77
CA MET A 278 16.64 -5.92 6.87
C MET A 278 18.00 -5.60 7.43
N SER A 279 19.08 -5.73 6.66
CA SER A 279 20.42 -5.29 7.07
C SER A 279 20.56 -3.76 7.05
N TYR A 280 21.54 -3.22 7.77
CA TYR A 280 21.83 -1.78 7.77
C TYR A 280 22.12 -1.23 6.35
N ASP A 281 22.86 -1.96 5.53
CA ASP A 281 23.18 -1.53 4.17
C ASP A 281 21.92 -1.44 3.30
N ASN A 282 21.03 -2.44 3.41
CA ASN A 282 19.74 -2.42 2.75
C ASN A 282 18.87 -1.25 3.22
N PHE A 283 18.86 -0.98 4.53
CA PHE A 283 18.20 0.17 5.11
C PHE A 283 18.75 1.47 4.51
N LYS A 284 20.06 1.66 4.46
CA LYS A 284 20.71 2.88 3.93
C LYS A 284 20.35 3.10 2.47
N VAL A 285 20.38 2.04 1.65
CA VAL A 285 19.99 2.11 0.24
C VAL A 285 18.53 2.51 0.07
N LEU A 286 17.63 1.87 0.80
CA LEU A 286 16.20 2.15 0.75
C LEU A 286 15.87 3.53 1.34
N TYR A 287 16.58 3.96 2.38
CA TYR A 287 16.39 5.25 3.03
C TYR A 287 16.61 6.38 2.03
N TYR A 288 17.76 6.37 1.36
CA TYR A 288 18.12 7.38 0.37
C TYR A 288 17.27 7.25 -0.90
N SER A 289 17.09 6.03 -1.41
CA SER A 289 16.39 5.84 -2.68
C SER A 289 14.91 6.16 -2.64
N LEU A 290 14.27 5.96 -1.49
CA LEU A 290 12.84 6.22 -1.30
C LEU A 290 12.58 7.61 -0.69
N LYS A 291 13.61 8.40 -0.37
CA LYS A 291 13.46 9.75 0.18
C LYS A 291 12.67 10.63 -0.79
N SER A 292 11.60 11.25 -0.29
CA SER A 292 10.70 12.12 -1.09
C SER A 292 10.06 11.48 -2.33
N VAL A 293 9.99 10.15 -2.38
CA VAL A 293 9.33 9.43 -3.48
C VAL A 293 7.82 9.39 -3.27
N ARG A 294 7.06 9.91 -4.25
CA ARG A 294 5.60 9.77 -4.29
C ARG A 294 5.23 8.35 -4.70
N GLN A 295 4.97 7.50 -3.70
CA GLN A 295 4.59 6.11 -3.88
C GLN A 295 3.34 5.98 -4.76
N ILE A 296 2.25 6.66 -4.38
CA ILE A 296 0.94 6.56 -5.04
C ILE A 296 0.67 7.78 -5.92
N GLN A 297 0.29 7.52 -7.17
CA GLN A 297 -0.09 8.55 -8.13
C GLN A 297 -1.21 8.05 -9.03
N GLY A 298 -2.30 8.82 -9.07
CA GLY A 298 -3.39 8.63 -10.01
C GLY A 298 -3.16 9.35 -11.34
N TYR A 299 -3.83 8.89 -12.39
CA TYR A 299 -3.79 9.37 -13.77
C TYR A 299 -5.18 9.26 -14.40
N GLY A 300 -5.47 10.13 -15.38
CA GLY A 300 -6.79 10.18 -16.02
C GLY A 300 -7.89 10.49 -15.00
N ILE A 301 -9.00 9.77 -15.05
CA ILE A 301 -10.12 9.96 -14.12
C ILE A 301 -9.77 9.66 -12.64
N LEU A 302 -8.67 8.94 -12.41
CA LEU A 302 -8.15 8.62 -11.07
C LEU A 302 -7.12 9.66 -10.58
N TYR A 303 -6.87 10.74 -11.34
CA TYR A 303 -6.02 11.84 -10.91
C TYR A 303 -6.70 12.66 -9.81
N ASN A 304 -5.96 12.97 -8.74
CA ASN A 304 -6.47 13.74 -7.59
C ASN A 304 -7.81 13.22 -7.04
N LEU A 305 -7.95 11.90 -6.89
CA LEU A 305 -9.06 11.33 -6.12
C LEU A 305 -9.12 12.02 -4.75
N LYS A 306 -10.19 12.81 -4.56
CA LYS A 306 -10.48 13.50 -3.31
C LYS A 306 -11.23 12.54 -2.40
N GLU A 307 -11.09 12.71 -1.10
CA GLU A 307 -12.03 12.10 -0.15
C GLU A 307 -13.45 12.61 -0.47
N LYS A 308 -14.42 11.69 -0.53
CA LYS A 308 -15.85 12.04 -0.61
C LYS A 308 -16.47 11.77 0.75
N GLU A 309 -17.25 12.74 1.23
CA GLU A 309 -17.79 12.84 2.60
C GLU A 309 -18.77 11.71 2.96
N ASN A 310 -19.53 11.17 2.00
CA ASN A 310 -20.69 10.31 2.30
C ASN A 310 -20.39 9.01 3.10
N TYR A 311 -19.22 8.39 2.96
CA TYR A 311 -18.90 7.17 3.72
C TYR A 311 -18.47 7.46 5.16
N GLU A 312 -17.94 8.66 5.42
CA GLU A 312 -17.61 9.07 6.77
C GLU A 312 -18.88 9.36 7.57
N GLU A 313 -19.91 9.91 6.92
CA GLU A 313 -21.21 10.22 7.55
C GLU A 313 -21.90 8.98 8.15
N GLU A 314 -21.94 7.84 7.44
CA GLU A 314 -22.54 6.60 7.95
C GLU A 314 -21.74 5.99 9.12
N VAL A 315 -20.42 5.99 9.01
CA VAL A 315 -19.52 5.53 10.08
C VAL A 315 -19.67 6.41 11.31
N ASP A 316 -19.72 7.73 11.13
CA ASP A 316 -19.88 8.70 12.19
C ASP A 316 -21.25 8.57 12.84
N TYR A 317 -22.31 8.43 12.06
CA TYR A 317 -23.65 8.21 12.58
C TYR A 317 -23.71 6.96 13.46
N LEU A 318 -23.22 5.83 12.96
CA LEU A 318 -23.24 4.57 13.71
C LEU A 318 -22.36 4.63 14.95
N TYR A 319 -21.15 5.19 14.84
CA TYR A 319 -20.23 5.30 15.97
C TYR A 319 -20.74 6.26 17.04
N ASN A 320 -21.21 7.43 16.64
CA ASN A 320 -21.74 8.43 17.58
C ASN A 320 -22.94 7.88 18.35
N LYS A 321 -23.81 7.09 17.70
CA LYS A 321 -24.91 6.41 18.40
C LYS A 321 -24.41 5.46 19.49
N ILE A 322 -23.33 4.71 19.24
CA ILE A 322 -22.71 3.84 20.27
C ILE A 322 -22.21 4.71 21.42
N ILE A 323 -21.46 5.78 21.12
CA ILE A 323 -20.89 6.67 22.12
C ILE A 323 -21.98 7.36 22.95
N ASP A 324 -23.08 7.80 22.33
CA ASP A 324 -24.20 8.44 23.02
C ASP A 324 -24.87 7.45 23.99
N GLU A 325 -25.10 6.20 23.58
CA GLU A 325 -25.65 5.18 24.48
C GLU A 325 -24.69 4.82 25.63
N LEU A 326 -23.38 4.87 25.41
CA LEU A 326 -22.41 4.70 26.51
C LEU A 326 -22.49 5.87 27.50
N LYS A 327 -22.65 7.10 26.99
CA LYS A 327 -22.73 8.33 27.78
C LYS A 327 -24.02 8.47 28.59
N GLU A 328 -25.11 7.82 28.16
CA GLU A 328 -26.34 7.75 28.95
C GLU A 328 -26.13 7.08 30.32
N LYS A 329 -25.15 6.18 30.44
CA LYS A 329 -24.86 5.45 31.68
C LYS A 329 -23.75 6.07 32.52
N GLU A 330 -22.70 6.59 31.88
CA GLU A 330 -21.60 7.27 32.56
C GLU A 330 -20.86 8.21 31.61
N LEU A 331 -20.27 9.27 32.16
CA LEU A 331 -19.32 10.09 31.42
C LEU A 331 -17.94 9.43 31.44
N PRO A 332 -17.24 9.37 30.30
CA PRO A 332 -15.91 8.76 30.26
C PRO A 332 -14.88 9.64 30.97
N ILE A 333 -13.81 8.99 31.44
CA ILE A 333 -12.58 9.64 31.87
C ILE A 333 -11.52 9.39 30.81
N GLU A 334 -10.92 10.45 30.27
CA GLU A 334 -9.78 10.30 29.36
C GLU A 334 -8.57 9.75 30.12
N VAL A 335 -7.99 8.67 29.61
CA VAL A 335 -6.79 8.03 30.17
C VAL A 335 -5.75 7.84 29.07
N MET A 336 -4.48 7.79 29.48
CA MET A 336 -3.36 7.45 28.62
C MET A 336 -2.74 6.16 29.13
N GLU A 337 -2.70 5.14 28.29
CA GLU A 337 -2.21 3.81 28.68
C GLU A 337 -1.29 3.25 27.60
N ALA A 338 -0.28 2.49 28.03
CA ALA A 338 0.59 1.75 27.13
C ALA A 338 -0.12 0.47 26.63
N PRO A 339 0.12 0.01 25.38
CA PRO A 339 -0.41 -1.25 24.87
C PRO A 339 -0.16 -2.46 25.79
N GLU A 340 1.00 -2.50 26.45
CA GLU A 340 1.39 -3.54 27.40
C GLU A 340 0.48 -3.59 28.62
N ASP A 341 0.00 -2.44 29.10
CA ASP A 341 -0.90 -2.35 30.25
C ASP A 341 -2.35 -2.67 29.86
N LEU A 342 -2.75 -2.35 28.63
CA LEU A 342 -4.04 -2.77 28.08
C LEU A 342 -4.17 -4.28 28.01
N LEU A 343 -3.10 -5.01 27.63
CA LEU A 343 -3.11 -6.47 27.60
C LEU A 343 -3.27 -7.13 28.98
N LYS A 344 -2.88 -6.44 30.06
CA LYS A 344 -3.04 -6.94 31.43
C LYS A 344 -4.49 -6.78 31.93
N GLN A 345 -5.27 -5.91 31.30
CA GLN A 345 -6.61 -5.51 31.71
C GLN A 345 -7.69 -6.22 30.90
N ASN A 346 -7.79 -7.54 31.11
CA ASN A 346 -8.75 -8.39 30.38
C ASN A 346 -10.22 -8.14 30.76
N ASP A 347 -10.48 -7.33 31.78
CA ASP A 347 -11.83 -6.96 32.20
C ASP A 347 -12.45 -5.86 31.32
N TYR A 348 -11.67 -5.17 30.47
CA TYR A 348 -12.15 -4.13 29.59
C TYR A 348 -12.32 -4.58 28.14
N LEU A 349 -13.43 -4.16 27.53
CA LEU A 349 -13.62 -4.20 26.09
C LEU A 349 -13.05 -2.92 25.46
N ILE A 350 -12.09 -3.06 24.55
CA ILE A 350 -11.53 -1.92 23.80
C ILE A 350 -12.24 -1.83 22.45
N ILE A 351 -12.79 -0.66 22.12
CA ILE A 351 -13.47 -0.41 20.85
C ILE A 351 -12.77 0.67 20.04
N SER A 352 -12.99 0.68 18.73
CA SER A 352 -12.43 1.71 17.85
C SER A 352 -13.38 2.07 16.70
N ARG A 353 -13.54 3.38 16.45
CA ARG A 353 -14.23 3.91 15.26
C ARG A 353 -13.75 3.26 13.96
N LYS A 354 -12.44 2.99 13.85
CA LYS A 354 -11.85 2.40 12.63
C LYS A 354 -12.34 0.98 12.35
N LYS A 355 -12.80 0.25 13.37
CA LYS A 355 -13.36 -1.09 13.19
C LYS A 355 -14.80 -1.06 12.67
N VAL A 356 -15.56 0.01 12.95
CA VAL A 356 -16.88 0.26 12.32
C VAL A 356 -16.76 0.26 10.79
N PHE A 357 -15.71 0.89 10.27
CA PHE A 357 -15.43 0.92 8.83
C PHE A 357 -15.20 -0.48 8.24
N SER A 358 -14.59 -1.39 9.02
CA SER A 358 -14.38 -2.77 8.58
C SER A 358 -15.66 -3.59 8.63
N TYR A 359 -16.49 -3.38 9.66
CA TYR A 359 -17.80 -4.01 9.83
C TYR A 359 -18.78 -3.64 8.70
N LEU A 360 -18.93 -2.35 8.39
CA LEU A 360 -19.83 -1.88 7.33
C LEU A 360 -19.47 -2.39 5.93
N ARG A 361 -18.22 -2.84 5.70
CA ARG A 361 -17.80 -3.46 4.44
C ARG A 361 -18.12 -4.95 4.33
N GLN A 362 -18.47 -5.59 5.45
CA GLN A 362 -18.80 -7.03 5.50
C GLN A 362 -20.31 -7.29 5.45
N LEU A 363 -21.12 -6.24 5.65
CA LEU A 363 -22.55 -6.21 5.35
C LEU A 363 -22.76 -6.03 3.84
#